data_AF-A0ABC9FVK0-F1
#
_entry.id   AF-A0ABC9FVK0-F1
#
_cell.length_a   1.000
_cell.length_b   1.000
_cell.length_c   1.000
_cell.angle_alpha   90.00
_cell.angle_beta   90.00
_cell.angle_gamma   90.00
#
_symmetry.space_group_name_H-M   'P 1'
#
loop_
_entity.id
_entity.type
_entity.pdbx_description
1 polymer ?
#
loop_
_entity_poly.entity_id
_entity_poly.type
_entity_poly.pdbx_seq_one_letter_code
_entity_poly.pdbx_strand_id
1 'polypeptide(L)'
;MMSTSRAVAASPACAARRRRQQHGRWPSSGTAAFVAAKAGRVRRGRGAVPCAVRAAGSDTIGCLEAEPWGAVAPAPAHALALPGLHVAAPAPGGDAVPSSEQRVHDVVLKQAALAAAAPRTARGGEPEPMAGGLKAAFERCGEVCKEYAKTFYLATQLMTPERRRAIWAIYVWCRRTDELVDGPNASHISALALDRWESRLEDIFAGRPYDMLDAALSDTVASFPVDIQPFRDMIEGMRMDLTKSRYRTFDELYLYCYYVAGTVGLMSVPVMGVSPESRAATETVYKGALALGLANQLTNILRDVGEDARRGRIYLPQDELEMAGLSEADIFSGRVTDEWRGFMRGQITRARAFFRQAEEAATELNQESRWPVWASMLLYRQILDEIEANDYDNFSKRAYVPKTKKLMALPKAYLRSLMPPSSLTQSQQRHYSNLT
;
A
#
# COMPACT_ATOMS: atom_id res chain seq x y z
N MET A 1 -34.46 -18.39 45.72
CA MET A 1 -34.02 -19.74 45.27
C MET A 1 -32.64 -19.62 44.63
N MET A 2 -31.90 -20.72 44.61
CA MET A 2 -30.54 -20.99 44.08
C MET A 2 -29.94 -19.97 43.07
N SER A 3 -28.70 -19.47 43.24
CA SER A 3 -27.36 -20.15 43.19
C SER A 3 -26.75 -20.04 41.78
N THR A 4 -25.48 -19.68 41.55
CA THR A 4 -24.30 -19.56 42.45
C THR A 4 -23.24 -18.60 41.87
N SER A 5 -22.38 -18.03 42.73
CA SER A 5 -20.91 -17.81 42.60
C SER A 5 -20.23 -17.38 41.27
N ARG A 6 -19.06 -16.74 41.27
CA ARG A 6 -18.34 -15.83 42.21
C ARG A 6 -17.06 -15.38 41.46
N ALA A 7 -16.41 -14.30 41.90
CA ALA A 7 -15.09 -13.95 41.40
C ALA A 7 -14.03 -15.00 41.77
N VAL A 8 -13.06 -15.23 40.88
CA VAL A 8 -11.78 -15.89 41.19
C VAL A 8 -10.67 -14.87 41.02
N ALA A 9 -10.01 -14.52 42.12
CA ALA A 9 -8.74 -13.82 42.13
C ALA A 9 -7.66 -14.78 42.64
N ALA A 10 -6.57 -14.91 41.89
CA ALA A 10 -5.37 -15.66 42.29
C ALA A 10 -4.13 -14.90 41.84
N SER A 11 -3.03 -15.03 42.59
CA SER A 11 -1.85 -14.15 42.51
C SER A 11 -0.61 -14.84 41.89
N PRO A 12 0.48 -14.11 41.59
CA PRO A 12 1.50 -14.57 40.64
C PRO A 12 2.60 -15.44 41.27
N ALA A 13 3.07 -16.46 40.53
CA ALA A 13 4.40 -17.04 40.69
C ALA A 13 4.84 -17.89 39.48
N CYS A 14 5.88 -17.46 38.76
CA CYS A 14 6.96 -18.34 38.30
C CYS A 14 8.17 -17.52 37.79
N ALA A 15 9.13 -17.20 38.67
CA ALA A 15 10.32 -16.41 38.34
C ALA A 15 11.62 -17.08 38.83
N ALA A 16 12.00 -18.18 38.17
CA ALA A 16 13.21 -18.96 38.39
C ALA A 16 13.45 -19.85 37.14
N ARG A 17 14.64 -20.11 36.61
CA ARG A 17 16.04 -19.94 37.06
C ARG A 17 16.95 -19.73 35.84
N ARG A 18 17.96 -18.84 35.92
CA ARG A 18 19.36 -19.01 35.44
C ARG A 18 20.14 -17.69 35.59
N ARG A 19 21.11 -17.65 36.51
CA ARG A 19 22.14 -16.59 36.64
C ARG A 19 23.33 -17.08 37.48
N ARG A 20 24.46 -16.35 37.38
CA ARG A 20 25.83 -16.70 37.86
C ARG A 20 26.49 -17.79 37.00
N GLN A 21 27.80 -17.78 36.77
CA GLN A 21 28.89 -16.89 37.25
C GLN A 21 29.23 -15.82 36.16
N GLN A 22 29.69 -14.58 36.44
CA GLN A 22 30.91 -14.09 37.14
C GLN A 22 32.21 -14.52 36.42
N HIS A 23 33.23 -13.68 36.18
CA HIS A 23 33.46 -12.23 36.38
C HIS A 23 34.47 -11.73 35.31
N GLY A 24 34.46 -10.44 34.94
CA GLY A 24 35.47 -9.84 34.03
C GLY A 24 35.38 -8.31 33.95
N ARG A 25 36.49 -7.62 33.64
CA ARG A 25 36.59 -6.15 33.61
C ARG A 25 36.62 -5.59 32.17
N TRP A 26 36.26 -4.31 32.06
CA TRP A 26 36.58 -3.38 30.97
C TRP A 26 38.12 -3.26 30.76
N PRO A 27 38.65 -2.77 29.60
CA PRO A 27 38.09 -1.61 28.88
C PRO A 27 38.23 -1.52 27.34
N SER A 28 37.55 -0.48 26.80
CA SER A 28 37.93 0.45 25.70
C SER A 28 38.70 -0.01 24.45
N SER A 29 38.19 0.49 23.30
CA SER A 29 38.92 1.00 22.12
C SER A 29 39.85 0.06 21.32
N GLY A 30 39.69 0.05 19.99
CA GLY A 30 40.65 -0.59 19.09
C GLY A 30 40.16 -0.66 17.64
N THR A 31 40.54 0.32 16.82
CA THR A 31 40.34 0.27 15.36
C THR A 31 41.29 -0.76 14.76
N ALA A 32 40.80 -1.69 13.93
CA ALA A 32 41.65 -2.57 13.15
C ALA A 32 41.02 -2.87 11.77
N ALA A 33 41.75 -2.55 10.71
CA ALA A 33 41.43 -2.94 9.34
C ALA A 33 42.70 -3.51 8.68
N PHE A 34 42.64 -4.78 8.26
CA PHE A 34 43.55 -5.40 7.30
C PHE A 34 42.66 -6.24 6.35
N VAL A 35 42.59 -5.94 5.06
CA VAL A 35 43.62 -6.14 3.99
C VAL A 35 43.73 -7.60 3.59
N ALA A 36 43.74 -7.85 2.27
CA ALA A 36 43.50 -9.15 1.67
C ALA A 36 44.77 -10.00 1.47
N ALA A 37 44.57 -11.32 1.35
CA ALA A 37 45.50 -12.25 0.71
C ALA A 37 44.92 -12.72 -0.64
N LYS A 38 45.78 -13.10 -1.59
CA LYS A 38 45.41 -13.35 -3.01
C LYS A 38 46.33 -14.41 -3.63
N ALA A 39 45.80 -15.08 -4.66
CA ALA A 39 46.47 -15.92 -5.67
C ALA A 39 46.44 -17.45 -5.47
N GLY A 40 46.43 -18.15 -6.62
CA GLY A 40 46.27 -19.60 -6.80
C GLY A 40 45.60 -19.87 -8.16
N ARG A 41 46.38 -20.12 -9.23
CA ARG A 41 45.89 -20.00 -10.63
C ARG A 41 46.53 -21.00 -11.61
N VAL A 42 45.77 -22.04 -11.98
CA VAL A 42 46.09 -23.15 -12.93
C VAL A 42 44.73 -23.54 -13.58
N ARG A 43 44.43 -23.68 -14.89
CA ARG A 43 45.10 -23.88 -16.22
C ARG A 43 45.57 -25.32 -16.53
N ARG A 44 45.21 -25.96 -17.67
CA ARG A 44 44.29 -25.66 -18.80
C ARG A 44 44.21 -26.91 -19.72
N GLY A 45 43.07 -27.20 -20.37
CA GLY A 45 42.92 -28.17 -21.48
C GLY A 45 41.44 -28.50 -21.70
N ARG A 46 40.80 -28.49 -22.89
CA ARG A 46 41.11 -28.80 -24.31
C ARG A 46 41.07 -30.30 -24.67
N GLY A 47 40.00 -30.69 -25.36
CA GLY A 47 39.70 -31.94 -26.07
C GLY A 47 38.38 -31.73 -26.85
N ALA A 48 38.09 -32.50 -27.90
CA ALA A 48 36.97 -32.20 -28.83
C ALA A 48 36.09 -33.43 -29.20
N VAL A 49 34.90 -33.09 -29.73
CA VAL A 49 33.87 -33.92 -30.40
C VAL A 49 34.37 -34.70 -31.63
N PRO A 50 33.59 -35.61 -32.29
CA PRO A 50 32.17 -35.97 -32.08
C PRO A 50 31.84 -37.49 -32.05
N CYS A 51 30.57 -37.84 -31.82
CA CYS A 51 29.91 -38.95 -32.54
C CYS A 51 28.41 -38.66 -32.71
N ALA A 52 27.77 -39.22 -33.73
CA ALA A 52 26.36 -39.01 -34.05
C ALA A 52 25.73 -40.26 -34.69
N VAL A 53 24.43 -40.48 -34.47
CA VAL A 53 23.60 -41.47 -35.16
C VAL A 53 22.28 -40.79 -35.57
N ARG A 54 21.76 -41.10 -36.77
CA ARG A 54 20.62 -40.39 -37.38
C ARG A 54 19.78 -41.33 -38.25
N ALA A 55 18.47 -41.33 -38.00
CA ALA A 55 17.39 -41.72 -38.92
C ALA A 55 16.19 -40.81 -38.56
N ALA A 56 15.61 -40.00 -39.45
CA ALA A 56 14.87 -40.33 -40.67
C ALA A 56 13.54 -41.06 -40.35
N GLY A 57 12.35 -40.55 -40.70
CA GLY A 57 12.01 -39.25 -41.32
C GLY A 57 10.48 -39.16 -41.56
N SER A 58 9.89 -38.04 -41.96
CA SER A 58 10.39 -36.66 -42.18
C SER A 58 9.30 -35.64 -41.74
N ASP A 59 8.98 -34.45 -42.27
CA ASP A 59 9.34 -33.71 -43.49
C ASP A 59 9.13 -32.17 -43.33
N THR A 60 8.84 -31.46 -44.43
CA THR A 60 8.52 -30.03 -44.60
C THR A 60 7.09 -29.68 -44.09
N ILE A 61 6.68 -28.43 -43.83
CA ILE A 61 6.99 -27.09 -44.40
C ILE A 61 6.97 -26.07 -43.23
N GLY A 62 7.71 -24.95 -43.20
CA GLY A 62 8.69 -24.36 -44.11
C GLY A 62 9.19 -23.01 -43.55
N CYS A 63 10.41 -22.59 -43.89
CA CYS A 63 11.07 -21.43 -43.24
C CYS A 63 10.69 -20.07 -43.83
N LEU A 64 10.69 -19.04 -42.99
CA LEU A 64 11.02 -17.65 -43.36
C LEU A 64 11.97 -17.08 -42.30
N GLU A 65 12.84 -16.17 -42.73
CA GLU A 65 14.10 -15.87 -42.04
C GLU A 65 14.01 -14.71 -41.04
N ALA A 66 14.92 -14.70 -40.06
CA ALA A 66 14.99 -13.68 -39.01
C ALA A 66 16.19 -12.76 -39.21
N GLU A 67 15.94 -11.54 -39.71
CA GLU A 67 16.96 -10.51 -39.90
C GLU A 67 17.25 -9.71 -38.62
N PRO A 68 18.52 -9.39 -38.31
CA PRO A 68 18.91 -8.75 -37.06
C PRO A 68 18.73 -7.23 -37.08
N TRP A 69 18.06 -6.67 -36.07
CA TRP A 69 17.81 -5.23 -35.97
C TRP A 69 19.07 -4.47 -35.50
N GLY A 70 19.77 -3.86 -36.46
CA GLY A 70 20.88 -2.93 -36.22
C GLY A 70 20.44 -1.59 -35.63
N ALA A 71 21.37 -0.88 -34.97
CA ALA A 71 21.08 0.37 -34.28
C ALA A 71 20.95 1.58 -35.21
N VAL A 72 19.98 2.46 -34.93
CA VAL A 72 19.82 3.79 -35.56
C VAL A 72 19.58 4.83 -34.47
N ALA A 73 20.17 6.02 -34.63
CA ALA A 73 20.12 7.14 -33.69
C ALA A 73 18.90 8.07 -33.96
N PRO A 74 18.49 8.95 -33.02
CA PRO A 74 17.10 9.40 -32.92
C PRO A 74 16.71 10.63 -33.76
N ALA A 75 15.41 10.72 -34.04
CA ALA A 75 14.69 11.89 -34.56
C ALA A 75 13.49 12.20 -33.61
N PRO A 76 12.84 13.39 -33.68
CA PRO A 76 12.17 13.98 -32.52
C PRO A 76 10.78 13.40 -32.19
N ALA A 77 10.39 13.58 -30.92
CA ALA A 77 9.16 13.02 -30.35
C ALA A 77 7.89 13.78 -30.77
N HIS A 78 6.97 13.06 -31.40
CA HIS A 78 5.54 13.40 -31.44
C HIS A 78 4.73 12.29 -30.74
N ALA A 79 3.52 12.62 -30.29
CA ALA A 79 2.80 11.83 -29.29
C ALA A 79 2.41 10.42 -29.77
N LEU A 80 3.01 9.40 -29.15
CA LEU A 80 2.53 8.01 -29.24
C LEU A 80 1.38 7.80 -28.24
N ALA A 81 0.17 7.64 -28.76
CA ALA A 81 -0.93 7.08 -27.98
C ALA A 81 -0.66 5.60 -27.66
N LEU A 82 -1.09 5.14 -26.49
CA LEU A 82 -0.99 3.72 -26.14
C LEU A 82 -2.00 2.91 -26.97
N PRO A 83 -1.61 1.78 -27.59
CA PRO A 83 -2.57 0.86 -28.20
C PRO A 83 -3.50 0.30 -27.11
N GLY A 84 -4.80 0.32 -27.38
CA GLY A 84 -5.82 0.28 -26.33
C GLY A 84 -6.19 -1.11 -25.82
N LEU A 85 -6.53 -1.19 -24.53
CA LEU A 85 -7.52 -2.17 -24.05
C LEU A 85 -8.89 -1.75 -24.58
N HIS A 86 -9.41 -2.46 -25.58
CA HIS A 86 -10.83 -2.40 -25.89
C HIS A 86 -11.61 -3.23 -24.87
N VAL A 87 -12.15 -2.57 -23.85
CA VAL A 87 -13.24 -3.15 -23.05
C VAL A 87 -14.41 -3.37 -23.99
N ALA A 88 -14.84 -4.63 -24.16
CA ALA A 88 -16.00 -4.95 -24.99
C ALA A 88 -17.27 -4.34 -24.35
N ALA A 89 -17.97 -3.49 -25.10
CA ALA A 89 -19.23 -2.93 -24.64
C ALA A 89 -20.29 -4.06 -24.49
N PRO A 90 -21.05 -4.13 -23.39
CA PRO A 90 -22.11 -5.11 -23.23
C PRO A 90 -23.25 -4.85 -24.23
N ALA A 91 -23.94 -5.91 -24.64
CA ALA A 91 -25.10 -5.81 -25.51
C ALA A 91 -26.26 -5.06 -24.83
N PRO A 92 -27.01 -4.21 -25.54
CA PRO A 92 -28.12 -3.45 -24.95
C PRO A 92 -29.32 -4.36 -24.70
N GLY A 93 -29.54 -4.78 -23.45
CA GLY A 93 -30.64 -5.70 -23.13
C GLY A 93 -30.86 -6.08 -21.66
N GLY A 94 -30.22 -5.42 -20.70
CA GLY A 94 -30.45 -5.64 -19.27
C GLY A 94 -29.80 -4.54 -18.42
N ASP A 95 -30.23 -4.42 -17.17
CA ASP A 95 -29.66 -3.47 -16.21
C ASP A 95 -28.20 -3.82 -15.94
N ALA A 96 -27.28 -3.09 -16.58
CA ALA A 96 -25.86 -3.34 -16.49
C ALA A 96 -25.37 -3.06 -15.06
N VAL A 97 -24.96 -4.12 -14.34
CA VAL A 97 -24.36 -4.00 -13.02
C VAL A 97 -23.15 -3.04 -13.13
N PRO A 98 -23.13 -1.92 -12.40
CA PRO A 98 -22.09 -0.91 -12.54
C PRO A 98 -20.72 -1.48 -12.14
N SER A 99 -19.68 -1.07 -12.86
CA SER A 99 -18.31 -1.54 -12.59
C SER A 99 -17.85 -1.16 -11.19
N SER A 100 -16.83 -1.85 -10.68
CA SER A 100 -16.27 -1.51 -9.38
C SER A 100 -15.66 -0.11 -9.38
N GLU A 101 -15.10 0.34 -10.51
CA GLU A 101 -14.66 1.73 -10.69
C GLU A 101 -15.81 2.75 -10.58
N GLN A 102 -16.99 2.47 -11.18
CA GLN A 102 -18.17 3.34 -11.08
C GLN A 102 -18.68 3.42 -9.63
N ARG A 103 -18.88 2.27 -8.99
CA ARG A 103 -19.35 2.17 -7.59
C ARG A 103 -18.42 2.93 -6.62
N VAL A 104 -17.11 2.84 -6.85
CA VAL A 104 -16.11 3.56 -6.05
C VAL A 104 -16.07 5.06 -6.38
N HIS A 105 -16.30 5.44 -7.63
CA HIS A 105 -16.43 6.85 -8.02
C HIS A 105 -17.61 7.54 -7.30
N ASP A 106 -18.76 6.86 -7.17
CA ASP A 106 -19.92 7.40 -6.45
C ASP A 106 -19.62 7.65 -4.96
N VAL A 107 -18.88 6.75 -4.31
CA VAL A 107 -18.42 6.98 -2.92
C VAL A 107 -17.44 8.16 -2.87
N VAL A 108 -16.50 8.27 -3.82
CA VAL A 108 -15.58 9.42 -3.90
C VAL A 108 -16.31 10.75 -4.08
N LEU A 109 -17.36 10.80 -4.90
CA LEU A 109 -18.21 11.99 -5.06
C LEU A 109 -18.92 12.34 -3.74
N LYS A 110 -19.49 11.36 -3.05
CA LYS A 110 -20.12 11.55 -1.73
C LYS A 110 -19.12 12.08 -0.69
N GLN A 111 -17.91 11.49 -0.60
CA GLN A 111 -16.86 11.95 0.32
C GLN A 111 -16.41 13.38 0.02
N ALA A 112 -16.21 13.71 -1.26
CA ALA A 112 -15.82 15.05 -1.68
C ALA A 112 -16.91 16.10 -1.38
N ALA A 113 -18.19 15.76 -1.57
CA ALA A 113 -19.32 16.62 -1.25
C ALA A 113 -19.45 16.85 0.27
N LEU A 114 -19.36 15.78 1.08
CA LEU A 114 -19.38 15.89 2.55
C LEU A 114 -18.25 16.78 3.07
N ALA A 115 -17.02 16.58 2.58
CA ALA A 115 -15.86 17.37 2.99
C ALA A 115 -15.86 18.82 2.47
N ALA A 116 -16.59 19.11 1.38
CA ALA A 116 -16.82 20.48 0.91
C ALA A 116 -17.94 21.20 1.67
N ALA A 117 -18.93 20.46 2.16
CA ALA A 117 -20.05 20.98 2.96
C ALA A 117 -19.71 21.13 4.46
N ALA A 118 -18.74 20.36 4.96
CA ALA A 118 -18.36 20.36 6.38
C ALA A 118 -17.79 21.74 6.80
N PRO A 119 -18.42 22.44 7.77
CA PRO A 119 -17.81 23.63 8.36
C PRO A 119 -16.50 23.26 9.08
N ARG A 120 -15.54 24.20 9.10
CA ARG A 120 -14.30 24.07 9.89
C ARG A 120 -14.60 24.20 11.39
N THR A 121 -15.18 23.15 11.98
CA THR A 121 -15.59 23.13 13.38
C THR A 121 -14.38 23.09 14.32
N ALA A 122 -14.13 24.22 14.99
CA ALA A 122 -13.38 24.19 16.24
C ALA A 122 -14.20 23.43 17.30
N ARG A 123 -13.51 22.55 18.05
CA ARG A 123 -13.98 21.67 19.15
C ARG A 123 -15.40 21.87 19.68
N GLY A 124 -16.17 20.78 19.71
CA GLY A 124 -17.31 20.61 20.61
C GLY A 124 -17.00 19.60 21.72
N GLY A 125 -16.83 20.08 22.96
CA GLY A 125 -16.64 19.24 24.16
C GLY A 125 -15.18 18.85 24.46
N GLU A 126 -14.87 18.67 25.75
CA GLU A 126 -13.72 17.86 26.18
C GLU A 126 -14.24 16.44 26.50
N PRO A 127 -13.59 15.37 26.02
CA PRO A 127 -14.03 14.00 26.32
C PRO A 127 -13.78 13.63 27.78
N GLU A 128 -14.71 12.86 28.36
CA GLU A 128 -14.63 12.33 29.74
C GLU A 128 -13.26 11.66 30.03
N PRO A 129 -12.66 11.88 31.22
CA PRO A 129 -11.27 11.53 31.50
C PRO A 129 -11.05 10.02 31.68
N MET A 130 -10.89 9.31 30.56
CA MET A 130 -10.44 7.91 30.51
C MET A 130 -9.10 7.71 31.24
N ALA A 131 -8.98 6.59 31.96
CA ALA A 131 -7.79 6.26 32.75
C ALA A 131 -6.51 6.21 31.88
N GLY A 132 -5.49 6.99 32.26
CA GLY A 132 -4.25 7.19 31.50
C GLY A 132 -4.29 8.39 30.53
N GLY A 133 -5.48 8.86 30.16
CA GLY A 133 -5.70 10.06 29.37
C GLY A 133 -5.41 9.93 27.87
N LEU A 134 -6.04 10.81 27.09
CA LEU A 134 -5.95 10.87 25.63
C LEU A 134 -4.51 10.99 25.09
N LYS A 135 -3.59 11.60 25.85
CA LYS A 135 -2.17 11.65 25.50
C LYS A 135 -1.55 10.25 25.41
N ALA A 136 -1.75 9.41 26.44
CA ALA A 136 -1.18 8.06 26.47
C ALA A 136 -1.79 7.16 25.39
N ALA A 137 -3.07 7.37 25.06
CA ALA A 137 -3.72 6.73 23.92
C ALA A 137 -3.00 7.03 22.60
N PHE A 138 -2.77 8.31 22.26
CA PHE A 138 -2.04 8.68 21.05
C PHE A 138 -0.57 8.25 21.06
N GLU A 139 0.11 8.29 22.21
CA GLU A 139 1.48 7.77 22.35
C GLU A 139 1.52 6.27 22.04
N ARG A 140 0.56 5.48 22.57
CA ARG A 140 0.43 4.05 22.25
C ARG A 140 0.10 3.80 20.76
N CYS A 141 -0.72 4.64 20.13
CA CYS A 141 -0.95 4.56 18.69
C CYS A 141 0.34 4.79 17.88
N GLY A 142 1.19 5.72 18.33
CA GLY A 142 2.51 5.97 17.76
C GLY A 142 3.49 4.80 17.90
N GLU A 143 3.46 4.09 19.03
CA GLU A 143 4.25 2.87 19.23
C GLU A 143 3.87 1.76 18.24
N VAL A 144 2.58 1.46 18.09
CA VAL A 144 2.08 0.45 17.15
C VAL A 144 2.42 0.83 15.70
N CYS A 145 2.23 2.09 15.32
CA CYS A 145 2.62 2.60 14.00
C CYS A 145 4.14 2.40 13.71
N LYS A 146 4.99 2.66 14.71
CA LYS A 146 6.45 2.50 14.65
C LYS A 146 6.89 1.05 14.52
N GLU A 147 6.19 0.13 15.18
CA GLU A 147 6.48 -1.30 15.19
C GLU A 147 6.16 -1.97 13.84
N TYR A 148 4.92 -1.80 13.38
CA TYR A 148 4.37 -2.50 12.22
C TYR A 148 4.69 -1.78 10.90
N ALA A 149 4.51 -0.45 10.81
CA ALA A 149 4.59 0.29 9.55
C ALA A 149 5.81 1.23 9.44
N LYS A 150 7.01 0.70 9.63
CA LYS A 150 8.32 1.43 9.66
C LYS A 150 8.55 2.43 8.52
N THR A 151 7.99 2.22 7.32
CA THR A 151 8.05 3.20 6.20
C THR A 151 7.07 4.36 6.39
N PHE A 152 5.82 4.04 6.75
CA PHE A 152 4.76 5.01 7.00
C PHE A 152 5.05 5.86 8.24
N TYR A 153 5.48 5.24 9.34
CA TYR A 153 5.88 5.93 10.56
C TYR A 153 6.95 7.01 10.31
N LEU A 154 7.94 6.73 9.45
CA LEU A 154 8.96 7.71 9.05
C LEU A 154 8.33 8.93 8.35
N ALA A 155 7.37 8.72 7.46
CA ALA A 155 6.62 9.81 6.83
C ALA A 155 5.77 10.58 7.86
N THR A 156 5.13 9.92 8.83
CA THR A 156 4.36 10.62 9.88
C THR A 156 5.21 11.54 10.77
N GLN A 157 6.54 11.32 10.86
CA GLN A 157 7.43 12.26 11.57
C GLN A 157 7.55 13.64 10.89
N LEU A 158 7.16 13.73 9.61
CA LEU A 158 7.17 14.97 8.82
C LEU A 158 5.86 15.75 8.92
N MET A 159 4.82 15.18 9.55
CA MET A 159 3.53 15.83 9.80
C MET A 159 3.60 16.76 11.03
N THR A 160 2.68 17.73 11.11
CA THR A 160 2.43 18.49 12.34
C THR A 160 2.04 17.53 13.50
N PRO A 161 2.31 17.89 14.77
CA PRO A 161 2.03 17.00 15.91
C PRO A 161 0.56 16.58 16.03
N GLU A 162 -0.36 17.41 15.52
CA GLU A 162 -1.80 17.16 15.50
C GLU A 162 -2.19 16.12 14.43
N ARG A 163 -1.90 16.39 13.15
CA ARG A 163 -2.15 15.44 12.05
C ARG A 163 -1.47 14.09 12.29
N ARG A 164 -0.26 14.10 12.87
CA ARG A 164 0.48 12.89 13.24
C ARG A 164 -0.33 11.99 14.19
N ARG A 165 -0.94 12.56 15.23
CA ARG A 165 -1.76 11.82 16.20
C ARG A 165 -3.02 11.25 15.55
N ALA A 166 -3.73 12.05 14.77
CA ALA A 166 -4.91 11.62 14.03
C ALA A 166 -4.61 10.46 13.04
N ILE A 167 -3.55 10.60 12.24
CA ILE A 167 -3.11 9.55 11.32
C ILE A 167 -2.64 8.29 12.05
N TRP A 168 -2.05 8.40 13.25
CA TRP A 168 -1.74 7.23 14.07
C TRP A 168 -2.99 6.52 14.60
N ALA A 169 -4.03 7.26 15.02
CA ALA A 169 -5.29 6.66 15.47
C ALA A 169 -6.00 5.93 14.33
N ILE A 170 -6.11 6.56 13.15
CA ILE A 170 -6.66 5.94 11.93
C ILE A 170 -5.85 4.69 11.57
N TYR A 171 -4.52 4.79 11.47
CA TYR A 171 -3.66 3.64 11.14
C TYR A 171 -3.83 2.47 12.12
N VAL A 172 -3.94 2.74 13.43
CA VAL A 172 -4.08 1.68 14.44
C VAL A 172 -5.48 1.08 14.45
N TRP A 173 -6.53 1.85 14.13
CA TRP A 173 -7.83 1.24 13.86
C TRP A 173 -7.77 0.33 12.63
N CYS A 174 -7.23 0.81 11.50
CA CYS A 174 -7.08 0.01 10.28
C CYS A 174 -6.28 -1.28 10.55
N ARG A 175 -5.18 -1.21 11.31
CA ARG A 175 -4.37 -2.38 11.67
C ARG A 175 -5.11 -3.35 12.59
N ARG A 176 -5.97 -2.87 13.49
CA ARG A 176 -6.81 -3.73 14.35
C ARG A 176 -7.91 -4.42 13.57
N THR A 177 -8.50 -3.75 12.59
CA THR A 177 -9.46 -4.30 11.62
C THR A 177 -8.82 -5.42 10.80
N ASP A 178 -7.65 -5.16 10.22
CA ASP A 178 -6.78 -6.09 9.48
C ASP A 178 -6.36 -7.32 10.33
N GLU A 179 -5.94 -7.12 11.58
CA GLU A 179 -5.55 -8.21 12.50
C GLU A 179 -6.70 -9.16 12.91
N LEU A 180 -7.96 -8.86 12.58
CA LEU A 180 -9.06 -9.83 12.72
C LEU A 180 -8.91 -10.97 11.71
N VAL A 181 -8.67 -10.67 10.43
CA VAL A 181 -8.64 -11.65 9.34
C VAL A 181 -7.23 -12.10 8.94
N ASP A 182 -6.21 -11.33 9.32
CA ASP A 182 -4.79 -11.63 9.05
C ASP A 182 -3.98 -11.99 10.31
N GLY A 183 -4.57 -11.89 11.51
CA GLY A 183 -3.90 -12.21 12.78
C GLY A 183 -3.85 -13.70 13.11
N PRO A 184 -3.14 -14.10 14.20
CA PRO A 184 -2.98 -15.51 14.60
C PRO A 184 -4.28 -16.26 14.91
N ASN A 185 -5.39 -15.55 15.13
CA ASN A 185 -6.70 -16.10 15.42
C ASN A 185 -7.66 -16.07 14.21
N ALA A 186 -7.19 -15.69 13.02
CA ALA A 186 -8.01 -15.51 11.80
C ALA A 186 -8.89 -16.73 11.47
N SER A 187 -8.38 -17.95 11.67
CA SER A 187 -9.09 -19.22 11.49
C SER A 187 -10.31 -19.42 12.41
N HIS A 188 -10.55 -18.49 13.34
CA HIS A 188 -11.64 -18.51 14.31
C HIS A 188 -12.51 -17.25 14.26
N ILE A 189 -12.23 -16.31 13.34
CA ILE A 189 -13.10 -15.16 13.09
C ILE A 189 -14.27 -15.56 12.19
N SER A 190 -15.44 -15.08 12.56
CA SER A 190 -16.72 -15.27 11.86
C SER A 190 -17.29 -13.92 11.47
N ALA A 191 -18.26 -13.88 10.52
CA ALA A 191 -18.97 -12.66 10.16
C ALA A 191 -19.50 -11.90 11.40
N LEU A 192 -20.09 -12.62 12.37
CA LEU A 192 -20.58 -12.08 13.64
C LEU A 192 -19.51 -11.35 14.48
N ALA A 193 -18.22 -11.63 14.28
CA ALA A 193 -17.14 -10.87 14.92
C ALA A 193 -16.84 -9.55 14.20
N LEU A 194 -16.97 -9.50 12.87
CA LEU A 194 -16.93 -8.26 12.08
C LEU A 194 -18.18 -7.40 12.33
N ASP A 195 -19.36 -8.01 12.49
CA ASP A 195 -20.59 -7.28 12.80
C ASP A 195 -20.53 -6.61 14.19
N ARG A 196 -19.90 -7.27 15.18
CA ARG A 196 -19.56 -6.64 16.47
C ARG A 196 -18.50 -5.54 16.34
N TRP A 197 -17.57 -5.66 15.39
CA TRP A 197 -16.57 -4.64 15.12
C TRP A 197 -17.18 -3.40 14.44
N GLU A 198 -18.16 -3.60 13.57
CA GLU A 198 -18.96 -2.52 12.97
C GLU A 198 -19.86 -1.84 14.01
N SER A 199 -20.54 -2.59 14.89
CA SER A 199 -21.26 -1.99 16.03
C SER A 199 -20.34 -1.14 16.92
N ARG A 200 -19.09 -1.58 17.12
CA ARG A 200 -18.07 -0.85 17.89
C ARG A 200 -17.57 0.40 17.15
N LEU A 201 -17.52 0.37 15.82
CA LEU A 201 -17.23 1.54 14.99
C LEU A 201 -18.32 2.62 15.15
N GLU A 202 -19.60 2.24 15.16
CA GLU A 202 -20.70 3.16 15.45
C GLU A 202 -20.58 3.79 16.86
N ASP A 203 -20.20 3.00 17.87
CA ASP A 203 -19.95 3.50 19.22
C ASP A 203 -18.78 4.51 19.26
N ILE A 204 -17.68 4.26 18.55
CA ILE A 204 -16.53 5.19 18.46
C ILE A 204 -16.95 6.54 17.84
N PHE A 205 -17.69 6.51 16.73
CA PHE A 205 -18.20 7.73 16.06
C PHE A 205 -19.27 8.45 16.88
N ALA A 206 -20.00 7.73 17.73
CA ALA A 206 -20.99 8.30 18.65
C ALA A 206 -20.43 8.61 20.06
N GLY A 207 -19.10 8.76 20.19
CA GLY A 207 -18.44 9.25 21.41
C GLY A 207 -18.30 8.24 22.55
N ARG A 208 -18.44 6.93 22.28
CA ARG A 208 -18.42 5.84 23.28
C ARG A 208 -17.26 4.85 23.05
N PRO A 209 -15.99 5.26 23.23
CA PRO A 209 -14.85 4.36 23.03
C PRO A 209 -14.81 3.23 24.07
N TYR A 210 -14.53 2.00 23.63
CA TYR A 210 -14.42 0.84 24.53
C TYR A 210 -13.05 0.71 25.19
N ASP A 211 -11.97 1.19 24.55
CA ASP A 211 -10.62 1.23 25.12
C ASP A 211 -9.84 2.49 24.71
N MET A 212 -8.56 2.57 25.11
CA MET A 212 -7.74 3.76 24.85
C MET A 212 -7.47 4.00 23.35
N LEU A 213 -7.39 2.95 22.53
CA LEU A 213 -7.12 3.10 21.10
C LEU A 213 -8.38 3.58 20.36
N ASP A 214 -9.55 3.13 20.81
CA ASP A 214 -10.84 3.68 20.42
C ASP A 214 -10.96 5.15 20.79
N ALA A 215 -10.52 5.55 21.99
CA ALA A 215 -10.59 6.93 22.46
C ALA A 215 -9.74 7.88 21.60
N ALA A 216 -8.58 7.43 21.13
CA ALA A 216 -7.76 8.17 20.18
C ALA A 216 -8.46 8.36 18.81
N LEU A 217 -9.22 7.36 18.33
CA LEU A 217 -10.00 7.52 17.10
C LEU A 217 -11.24 8.39 17.33
N SER A 218 -11.93 8.25 18.45
CA SER A 218 -13.12 9.04 18.80
C SER A 218 -12.78 10.55 18.87
N ASP A 219 -11.68 10.92 19.54
CA ASP A 219 -11.13 12.29 19.53
C ASP A 219 -10.74 12.75 18.11
N THR A 220 -10.21 11.85 17.28
CA THR A 220 -9.84 12.16 15.89
C THR A 220 -11.05 12.47 15.02
N VAL A 221 -12.13 11.68 15.10
CA VAL A 221 -13.34 11.90 14.27
C VAL A 221 -14.25 13.02 14.83
N ALA A 222 -14.07 13.40 16.10
CA ALA A 222 -14.63 14.63 16.65
C ALA A 222 -13.83 15.89 16.25
N SER A 223 -12.52 15.76 15.98
CA SER A 223 -11.62 16.87 15.63
C SER A 223 -11.50 17.13 14.13
N PHE A 224 -11.78 16.14 13.27
CA PHE A 224 -11.67 16.25 11.82
C PHE A 224 -12.97 15.77 11.14
N PRO A 225 -13.41 16.40 10.04
CA PRO A 225 -14.65 16.03 9.34
C PRO A 225 -14.46 14.74 8.52
N VAL A 226 -14.31 13.64 9.24
CA VAL A 226 -14.12 12.28 8.72
C VAL A 226 -15.47 11.57 8.69
N ASP A 227 -15.89 11.09 7.53
CA ASP A 227 -17.11 10.27 7.40
C ASP A 227 -16.85 8.83 7.87
N ILE A 228 -17.92 8.15 8.29
CA ILE A 228 -17.89 6.76 8.76
C ILE A 228 -17.88 5.75 7.59
N GLN A 229 -18.35 6.12 6.40
CA GLN A 229 -18.50 5.18 5.28
C GLN A 229 -17.18 4.48 4.91
N PRO A 230 -16.01 5.15 4.76
CA PRO A 230 -14.75 4.47 4.45
C PRO A 230 -14.33 3.43 5.50
N PHE A 231 -14.77 3.56 6.76
CA PHE A 231 -14.50 2.59 7.83
C PHE A 231 -15.38 1.36 7.68
N ARG A 232 -16.69 1.53 7.44
CA ARG A 232 -17.60 0.41 7.12
C ARG A 232 -17.15 -0.33 5.86
N ASP A 233 -16.76 0.42 4.83
CA ASP A 233 -16.20 -0.10 3.58
C ASP A 233 -14.93 -0.95 3.85
N MET A 234 -14.06 -0.54 4.78
CA MET A 234 -12.90 -1.35 5.15
C MET A 234 -13.30 -2.65 5.87
N ILE A 235 -14.35 -2.65 6.70
CA ILE A 235 -14.90 -3.86 7.32
C ILE A 235 -15.46 -4.81 6.25
N GLU A 236 -16.07 -4.28 5.18
CA GLU A 236 -16.54 -5.09 4.06
C GLU A 236 -15.39 -5.78 3.30
N GLY A 237 -14.24 -5.11 3.17
CA GLY A 237 -13.00 -5.75 2.72
C GLY A 237 -12.62 -6.97 3.57
N MET A 238 -12.74 -6.86 4.89
CA MET A 238 -12.49 -7.99 5.81
C MET A 238 -13.54 -9.10 5.65
N ARG A 239 -14.80 -8.78 5.33
CA ARG A 239 -15.83 -9.79 5.01
C ARG A 239 -15.48 -10.56 3.74
N MET A 240 -14.92 -9.89 2.71
CA MET A 240 -14.38 -10.57 1.53
C MET A 240 -13.24 -11.52 1.90
N ASP A 241 -12.31 -11.10 2.78
CA ASP A 241 -11.16 -11.91 3.18
C ASP A 241 -11.51 -13.19 3.95
N LEU A 242 -12.71 -13.31 4.55
CA LEU A 242 -13.17 -14.55 5.15
C LEU A 242 -13.49 -15.66 4.11
N THR A 243 -13.67 -15.31 2.83
CA THR A 243 -14.20 -16.26 1.82
C THR A 243 -13.50 -16.23 0.46
N LYS A 244 -12.90 -15.11 0.04
CA LYS A 244 -12.34 -14.92 -1.31
C LYS A 244 -10.81 -15.03 -1.31
N SER A 245 -10.29 -16.10 -1.91
CA SER A 245 -8.85 -16.34 -2.09
C SER A 245 -8.34 -16.13 -3.52
N ARG A 246 -9.24 -15.81 -4.47
CA ARG A 246 -8.98 -15.61 -5.91
C ARG A 246 -9.79 -14.45 -6.48
N TYR A 247 -9.20 -13.77 -7.45
CA TYR A 247 -9.77 -12.60 -8.13
C TYR A 247 -9.80 -12.88 -9.63
N ARG A 248 -10.99 -13.04 -10.21
CA ARG A 248 -11.13 -13.52 -11.59
C ARG A 248 -10.69 -12.49 -12.62
N THR A 249 -10.91 -11.20 -12.31
CA THR A 249 -10.60 -10.05 -13.17
C THR A 249 -9.96 -8.92 -12.38
N PHE A 250 -9.35 -7.95 -13.07
CA PHE A 250 -8.83 -6.75 -12.41
C PHE A 250 -9.94 -5.89 -11.76
N ASP A 251 -11.18 -5.88 -12.25
CA ASP A 251 -12.29 -5.14 -11.60
C ASP A 251 -12.62 -5.70 -10.21
N GLU A 252 -12.63 -7.04 -10.06
CA GLU A 252 -12.78 -7.68 -8.75
C GLU A 252 -11.61 -7.34 -7.82
N LEU A 253 -10.39 -7.26 -8.35
CA LEU A 253 -9.19 -6.89 -7.58
C LEU A 253 -9.18 -5.40 -7.19
N TYR A 254 -9.64 -4.53 -8.08
CA TYR A 254 -9.77 -3.09 -7.87
C TYR A 254 -10.71 -2.83 -6.68
N LEU A 255 -11.85 -3.51 -6.62
CA LEU A 255 -12.81 -3.39 -5.52
C LEU A 255 -12.19 -3.77 -4.17
N TYR A 256 -11.42 -4.87 -4.13
CA TYR A 256 -10.68 -5.26 -2.93
C TYR A 256 -9.60 -4.24 -2.55
N CYS A 257 -8.80 -3.78 -3.52
CA CYS A 257 -7.77 -2.75 -3.27
C CYS A 257 -8.38 -1.42 -2.80
N TYR A 258 -9.59 -1.10 -3.26
CA TYR A 258 -10.39 0.00 -2.73
C TYR A 258 -10.73 -0.25 -1.26
N TYR A 259 -11.40 -1.36 -0.93
CA TYR A 259 -11.87 -1.62 0.44
C TYR A 259 -10.74 -1.65 1.48
N VAL A 260 -9.60 -2.29 1.19
CA VAL A 260 -8.53 -2.47 2.19
C VAL A 260 -7.47 -1.36 2.21
N ALA A 261 -7.47 -0.43 1.25
CA ALA A 261 -6.45 0.62 1.17
C ALA A 261 -6.90 1.94 0.51
N GLY A 262 -7.76 1.89 -0.51
CA GLY A 262 -8.40 3.09 -1.07
C GLY A 262 -9.18 3.87 -0.03
N THR A 263 -9.97 3.17 0.79
CA THR A 263 -10.67 3.67 1.99
C THR A 263 -9.75 4.44 2.93
N VAL A 264 -8.57 3.91 3.27
CA VAL A 264 -7.57 4.56 4.13
C VAL A 264 -7.05 5.87 3.53
N GLY A 265 -7.01 5.95 2.19
CA GLY A 265 -6.82 7.20 1.47
C GLY A 265 -7.92 8.22 1.76
N LEU A 266 -9.19 7.83 1.63
CA LEU A 266 -10.36 8.68 1.90
C LEU A 266 -10.39 9.15 3.38
N MET A 267 -10.16 8.26 4.34
CA MET A 267 -10.05 8.59 5.78
C MET A 267 -8.99 9.66 6.07
N SER A 268 -7.91 9.68 5.27
CA SER A 268 -6.77 10.57 5.47
C SER A 268 -7.00 11.97 4.92
N VAL A 269 -7.85 12.17 3.89
CA VAL A 269 -8.02 13.48 3.23
C VAL A 269 -8.51 14.58 4.18
N PRO A 270 -9.53 14.36 5.06
CA PRO A 270 -9.94 15.36 6.04
C PRO A 270 -8.82 15.80 7.00
N VAL A 271 -7.94 14.87 7.38
CA VAL A 271 -6.80 15.14 8.27
C VAL A 271 -5.70 15.92 7.55
N MET A 272 -5.37 15.55 6.30
CA MET A 272 -4.38 16.27 5.49
C MET A 272 -4.87 17.67 5.11
N GLY A 273 -6.14 17.75 4.69
CA GLY A 273 -6.84 18.94 4.20
C GLY A 273 -6.35 19.46 2.84
N VAL A 274 -7.24 20.16 2.13
CA VAL A 274 -6.99 20.83 0.84
C VAL A 274 -6.43 22.23 1.08
N SER A 275 -5.46 22.66 0.26
CA SER A 275 -4.85 23.99 0.33
C SER A 275 -5.91 25.09 0.05
N PRO A 276 -5.99 26.18 0.84
CA PRO A 276 -6.88 27.32 0.54
C PRO A 276 -6.62 27.98 -0.83
N GLU A 277 -5.43 27.76 -1.40
CA GLU A 277 -4.96 28.30 -2.68
C GLU A 277 -5.21 27.34 -3.85
N SER A 278 -5.66 26.11 -3.59
CA SER A 278 -6.03 25.16 -4.63
C SER A 278 -7.31 25.63 -5.34
N ARG A 279 -7.36 25.42 -6.65
CA ARG A 279 -8.58 25.58 -7.46
C ARG A 279 -9.05 24.25 -8.07
N ALA A 280 -8.47 23.14 -7.64
CA ALA A 280 -8.98 21.81 -7.98
C ALA A 280 -10.31 21.56 -7.25
N ALA A 281 -11.18 20.74 -7.83
CA ALA A 281 -12.34 20.26 -7.10
C ALA A 281 -11.87 19.36 -5.93
N THR A 282 -12.57 19.40 -4.79
CA THR A 282 -12.31 18.47 -3.67
C THR A 282 -12.30 17.01 -4.12
N GLU A 283 -13.14 16.69 -5.13
CA GLU A 283 -13.17 15.40 -5.83
C GLU A 283 -11.81 14.97 -6.40
N THR A 284 -11.05 15.88 -7.03
CA THR A 284 -9.71 15.59 -7.56
C THR A 284 -8.76 15.11 -6.46
N VAL A 285 -8.87 15.70 -5.26
CA VAL A 285 -8.04 15.33 -4.11
C VAL A 285 -8.43 13.94 -3.59
N TYR A 286 -9.73 13.64 -3.47
CA TYR A 286 -10.19 12.30 -3.09
C TYR A 286 -9.86 11.23 -4.15
N LYS A 287 -9.96 11.54 -5.45
CA LYS A 287 -9.55 10.65 -6.55
C LYS A 287 -8.06 10.30 -6.47
N GLY A 288 -7.19 11.28 -6.22
CA GLY A 288 -5.76 11.01 -6.05
C GLY A 288 -5.40 10.31 -4.74
N ALA A 289 -6.15 10.54 -3.66
CA ALA A 289 -5.99 9.80 -2.40
C ALA A 289 -6.41 8.33 -2.53
N LEU A 290 -7.51 8.07 -3.23
CA LEU A 290 -7.92 6.73 -3.66
C LEU A 290 -6.81 6.07 -4.50
N ALA A 291 -6.32 6.77 -5.54
CA ALA A 291 -5.25 6.26 -6.39
C ALA A 291 -3.97 5.94 -5.60
N LEU A 292 -3.63 6.71 -4.57
CA LEU A 292 -2.51 6.40 -3.68
C LEU A 292 -2.75 5.10 -2.87
N GLY A 293 -3.97 4.90 -2.36
CA GLY A 293 -4.37 3.66 -1.69
C GLY A 293 -4.27 2.44 -2.60
N LEU A 294 -4.86 2.53 -3.82
CA LEU A 294 -4.78 1.50 -4.84
C LEU A 294 -3.32 1.19 -5.24
N ALA A 295 -2.51 2.22 -5.51
CA ALA A 295 -1.10 2.05 -5.86
C ALA A 295 -0.30 1.35 -4.74
N ASN A 296 -0.54 1.72 -3.47
CA ASN A 296 0.10 1.10 -2.33
C ASN A 296 -0.32 -0.38 -2.15
N GLN A 297 -1.59 -0.73 -2.37
CA GLN A 297 -2.05 -2.11 -2.20
C GLN A 297 -1.63 -3.03 -3.36
N LEU A 298 -1.67 -2.54 -4.60
CA LEU A 298 -1.04 -3.25 -5.73
C LEU A 298 0.46 -3.44 -5.49
N THR A 299 1.15 -2.45 -4.89
CA THR A 299 2.55 -2.59 -4.47
C THR A 299 2.76 -3.60 -3.33
N ASN A 300 1.77 -3.80 -2.45
CA ASN A 300 1.82 -4.86 -1.43
C ASN A 300 1.69 -6.24 -2.09
N ILE A 301 0.64 -6.45 -2.89
CA ILE A 301 0.37 -7.68 -3.62
C ILE A 301 1.57 -8.11 -4.47
N LEU A 302 2.15 -7.18 -5.25
CA LEU A 302 3.29 -7.47 -6.12
C LEU A 302 4.61 -7.72 -5.39
N ARG A 303 4.72 -7.30 -4.12
CA ARG A 303 5.88 -7.56 -3.25
C ARG A 303 5.78 -8.90 -2.54
N ASP A 304 4.56 -9.29 -2.16
CA ASP A 304 4.31 -10.34 -1.17
C ASP A 304 3.71 -11.63 -1.77
N VAL A 305 3.65 -11.76 -3.11
CA VAL A 305 3.15 -12.94 -3.86
C VAL A 305 3.56 -14.28 -3.24
N GLY A 306 4.83 -14.46 -2.87
CA GLY A 306 5.29 -15.70 -2.24
C GLY A 306 4.76 -15.94 -0.83
N GLU A 307 4.55 -14.89 -0.04
CA GLU A 307 3.92 -14.97 1.29
C GLU A 307 2.43 -15.31 1.15
N ASP A 308 1.72 -14.69 0.20
CA ASP A 308 0.31 -14.97 -0.08
C ASP A 308 0.08 -16.39 -0.64
N ALA A 309 0.91 -16.84 -1.57
CA ALA A 309 0.84 -18.20 -2.10
C ALA A 309 1.07 -19.26 -1.01
N ARG A 310 1.97 -19.01 -0.04
CA ARG A 310 2.14 -19.88 1.13
C ARG A 310 0.94 -19.88 2.09
N ARG A 311 0.06 -18.88 2.00
CA ARG A 311 -1.25 -18.82 2.69
C ARG A 311 -2.40 -19.34 1.83
N GLY A 312 -2.13 -19.89 0.65
CA GLY A 312 -3.14 -20.39 -0.30
C GLY A 312 -3.89 -19.29 -1.05
N ARG A 313 -3.43 -18.03 -1.01
CA ARG A 313 -4.05 -16.86 -1.63
C ARG A 313 -3.34 -16.46 -2.93
N ILE A 314 -4.11 -16.03 -3.93
CA ILE A 314 -3.59 -15.41 -5.16
C ILE A 314 -4.47 -14.21 -5.46
N TYR A 315 -3.96 -13.01 -5.15
CA TYR A 315 -4.65 -11.74 -5.44
C TYR A 315 -4.60 -11.34 -6.91
N LEU A 316 -3.66 -11.91 -7.68
CA LEU A 316 -3.44 -11.55 -9.08
C LEU A 316 -4.64 -11.95 -9.96
N PRO A 317 -5.04 -11.14 -10.95
CA PRO A 317 -6.20 -11.44 -11.79
C PRO A 317 -6.00 -12.74 -12.57
N GLN A 318 -6.94 -13.69 -12.46
CA GLN A 318 -6.80 -15.01 -13.08
C GLN A 318 -6.88 -14.93 -14.62
N ASP A 319 -7.72 -14.05 -15.16
CA ASP A 319 -7.79 -13.73 -16.59
C ASP A 319 -6.45 -13.23 -17.16
N GLU A 320 -5.76 -12.36 -16.44
CA GLU A 320 -4.46 -11.82 -16.85
C GLU A 320 -3.29 -12.79 -16.65
N LEU A 321 -3.41 -13.75 -15.72
CA LEU A 321 -2.48 -14.87 -15.61
C LEU A 321 -2.67 -15.84 -16.79
N GLU A 322 -3.92 -16.19 -17.12
CA GLU A 322 -4.25 -17.06 -18.26
C GLU A 322 -3.79 -16.44 -19.59
N MET A 323 -4.05 -15.15 -19.82
CA MET A 323 -3.54 -14.42 -20.99
C MET A 323 -2.01 -14.34 -21.06
N ALA A 324 -1.30 -14.49 -19.93
CA ALA A 324 0.15 -14.56 -19.87
C ALA A 324 0.70 -16.01 -19.94
N GLY A 325 -0.16 -17.03 -20.06
CA GLY A 325 0.23 -18.45 -20.08
C GLY A 325 0.63 -19.01 -18.71
N LEU A 326 0.23 -18.37 -17.62
CA LEU A 326 0.60 -18.72 -16.25
C LEU A 326 -0.55 -19.44 -15.52
N SER A 327 -0.27 -20.59 -14.92
CA SER A 327 -1.26 -21.32 -14.10
C SER A 327 -1.08 -21.02 -12.60
N GLU A 328 -2.11 -21.31 -11.78
CA GLU A 328 -1.94 -21.30 -10.31
C GLU A 328 -0.79 -22.22 -9.84
N ALA A 329 -0.57 -23.35 -10.53
CA ALA A 329 0.50 -24.28 -10.20
C ALA A 329 1.88 -23.66 -10.42
N ASP A 330 2.04 -22.71 -11.36
CA ASP A 330 3.28 -21.96 -11.55
C ASP A 330 3.52 -20.99 -10.40
N ILE A 331 2.47 -20.27 -9.96
CA ILE A 331 2.50 -19.41 -8.76
C ILE A 331 2.90 -20.20 -7.52
N PHE A 332 2.30 -21.37 -7.29
CA PHE A 332 2.67 -22.25 -6.18
C PHE A 332 4.05 -22.90 -6.33
N SER A 333 4.55 -23.11 -7.55
CA SER A 333 5.91 -23.59 -7.81
C SER A 333 7.00 -22.52 -7.56
N GLY A 334 6.61 -21.24 -7.53
CA GLY A 334 7.52 -20.11 -7.28
C GLY A 334 8.58 -19.87 -8.36
N ARG A 335 8.31 -20.29 -9.61
CA ARG A 335 9.28 -20.22 -10.71
C ARG A 335 9.24 -18.87 -11.43
N VAL A 336 10.39 -18.19 -11.46
CA VAL A 336 10.57 -16.90 -12.16
C VAL A 336 10.90 -17.14 -13.65
N THR A 337 9.86 -17.42 -14.44
CA THR A 337 9.94 -17.60 -15.89
C THR A 337 9.88 -16.25 -16.65
N ASP A 338 10.09 -16.23 -17.96
CA ASP A 338 10.05 -14.98 -18.72
C ASP A 338 8.62 -14.46 -18.97
N GLU A 339 7.64 -15.37 -18.98
CA GLU A 339 6.20 -15.10 -18.89
C GLU A 339 5.88 -14.40 -17.57
N TRP A 340 6.41 -14.90 -16.44
CA TRP A 340 6.28 -14.26 -15.13
C TRP A 340 6.90 -12.86 -15.12
N ARG A 341 8.13 -12.69 -15.63
CA ARG A 341 8.76 -11.36 -15.79
C ARG A 341 7.90 -10.43 -16.66
N GLY A 342 7.26 -10.96 -17.70
CA GLY A 342 6.38 -10.22 -18.61
C GLY A 342 5.11 -9.72 -17.92
N PHE A 343 4.38 -10.64 -17.29
CA PHE A 343 3.20 -10.35 -16.48
C PHE A 343 3.50 -9.32 -15.39
N MET A 344 4.57 -9.52 -14.61
CA MET A 344 4.96 -8.61 -13.53
C MET A 344 5.30 -7.19 -14.03
N ARG A 345 5.93 -7.05 -15.19
CA ARG A 345 6.15 -5.73 -15.83
C ARG A 345 4.84 -5.01 -16.15
N GLY A 346 3.81 -5.74 -16.59
CA GLY A 346 2.46 -5.21 -16.78
C GLY A 346 1.85 -4.68 -15.47
N GLN A 347 1.86 -5.51 -14.42
CA GLN A 347 1.29 -5.12 -13.11
C GLN A 347 2.04 -3.94 -12.45
N ILE A 348 3.37 -3.91 -12.54
CA ILE A 348 4.19 -2.79 -12.06
C ILE A 348 3.87 -1.51 -12.83
N THR A 349 3.63 -1.60 -14.15
CA THR A 349 3.23 -0.46 -14.98
C THR A 349 1.85 0.09 -14.56
N ARG A 350 0.90 -0.80 -14.23
CA ARG A 350 -0.41 -0.45 -13.68
C ARG A 350 -0.30 0.24 -12.31
N ALA A 351 0.44 -0.32 -11.36
CA ALA A 351 0.67 0.30 -10.05
C ALA A 351 1.35 1.69 -10.19
N ARG A 352 2.31 1.83 -11.11
CA ARG A 352 2.94 3.12 -11.45
C ARG A 352 1.97 4.11 -12.12
N ALA A 353 0.87 3.68 -12.73
CA ALA A 353 -0.15 4.58 -13.27
C ALA A 353 -0.98 5.24 -12.16
N PHE A 354 -1.45 4.45 -11.18
CA PHE A 354 -2.13 4.99 -9.99
C PHE A 354 -1.22 5.92 -9.17
N PHE A 355 0.09 5.63 -9.05
CA PHE A 355 1.03 6.58 -8.46
C PHE A 355 1.11 7.92 -9.21
N ARG A 356 0.96 7.97 -10.55
CA ARG A 356 0.96 9.25 -11.31
C ARG A 356 -0.30 10.06 -11.01
N GLN A 357 -1.47 9.43 -10.99
CA GLN A 357 -2.74 10.07 -10.59
C GLN A 357 -2.67 10.65 -9.16
N ALA A 358 -1.97 9.95 -8.25
CA ALA A 358 -1.73 10.44 -6.90
C ALA A 358 -0.74 11.63 -6.82
N GLU A 359 0.28 11.70 -7.69
CA GLU A 359 1.22 12.84 -7.76
C GLU A 359 0.49 14.16 -8.06
N GLU A 360 -0.54 14.13 -8.89
CA GLU A 360 -1.34 15.30 -9.31
C GLU A 360 -2.19 15.87 -8.15
N ALA A 361 -2.78 15.03 -7.31
CA ALA A 361 -3.52 15.49 -6.13
C ALA A 361 -2.61 15.95 -4.98
N ALA A 362 -1.37 15.44 -4.91
CA ALA A 362 -0.45 15.74 -3.82
C ALA A 362 0.06 17.20 -3.80
N THR A 363 -0.10 17.97 -4.90
CA THR A 363 0.14 19.42 -4.92
C THR A 363 -1.03 20.25 -4.37
N GLU A 364 -2.23 19.68 -4.34
CA GLU A 364 -3.47 20.39 -3.98
C GLU A 364 -3.77 20.31 -2.46
N LEU A 365 -3.05 19.45 -1.73
CA LEU A 365 -3.10 19.37 -0.26
C LEU A 365 -2.52 20.63 0.41
N ASN A 366 -2.87 20.83 1.68
CA ASN A 366 -2.21 21.81 2.56
C ASN A 366 -0.69 21.66 2.54
N GLN A 367 0.04 22.78 2.51
CA GLN A 367 1.50 22.83 2.37
C GLN A 367 2.27 21.90 3.33
N GLU A 368 1.85 21.84 4.60
CA GLU A 368 2.44 20.99 5.65
C GLU A 368 2.20 19.48 5.41
N SER A 369 1.12 19.13 4.71
CA SER A 369 0.72 17.75 4.41
C SER A 369 1.38 17.21 3.14
N ARG A 370 1.88 18.09 2.25
CA ARG A 370 2.53 17.68 1.00
C ARG A 370 3.80 16.86 1.25
N TRP A 371 4.71 17.31 2.13
CA TRP A 371 5.97 16.60 2.37
C TRP A 371 5.80 15.16 2.90
N PRO A 372 5.01 14.89 3.95
CA PRO A 372 4.76 13.52 4.41
C PRO A 372 4.09 12.65 3.33
N VAL A 373 3.15 13.17 2.55
CA VAL A 373 2.49 12.41 1.47
C VAL A 373 3.48 12.08 0.34
N TRP A 374 4.24 13.07 -0.16
CA TRP A 374 5.29 12.85 -1.15
C TRP A 374 6.37 11.88 -0.65
N ALA A 375 6.75 11.96 0.63
CA ALA A 375 7.70 11.03 1.22
C ALA A 375 7.14 9.60 1.22
N SER A 376 5.92 9.39 1.72
CA SER A 376 5.29 8.06 1.74
C SER A 376 5.14 7.47 0.33
N MET A 377 4.65 8.27 -0.62
CA MET A 377 4.44 7.89 -2.02
C MET A 377 5.75 7.49 -2.72
N LEU A 378 6.81 8.29 -2.60
CA LEU A 378 8.12 7.95 -3.19
C LEU A 378 8.72 6.69 -2.57
N LEU A 379 8.55 6.49 -1.27
CA LEU A 379 9.05 5.31 -0.56
C LEU A 379 8.28 4.03 -0.89
N TYR A 380 6.98 4.11 -1.18
CA TYR A 380 6.20 2.97 -1.66
C TYR A 380 6.51 2.67 -3.13
N ARG A 381 6.55 3.67 -4.02
CA ARG A 381 6.92 3.44 -5.43
C ARG A 381 8.30 2.79 -5.58
N GLN A 382 9.27 3.15 -4.72
CA GLN A 382 10.59 2.52 -4.71
C GLN A 382 10.55 1.01 -4.44
N ILE A 383 9.50 0.45 -3.81
CA ILE A 383 9.36 -1.01 -3.65
C ILE A 383 9.24 -1.69 -5.02
N LEU A 384 8.53 -1.08 -5.98
CA LEU A 384 8.42 -1.59 -7.34
C LEU A 384 9.79 -1.61 -8.03
N ASP A 385 10.60 -0.57 -7.81
CA ASP A 385 11.98 -0.48 -8.31
C ASP A 385 12.88 -1.60 -7.71
N GLU A 386 12.63 -2.03 -6.46
CA GLU A 386 13.33 -3.18 -5.85
C GLU A 386 12.85 -4.54 -6.38
N ILE A 387 11.60 -4.66 -6.86
CA ILE A 387 11.09 -5.88 -7.51
C ILE A 387 11.70 -6.02 -8.91
N GLU A 388 11.85 -4.93 -9.66
CA GLU A 388 12.59 -4.96 -10.92
C GLU A 388 14.08 -5.27 -10.69
N ALA A 389 14.68 -4.70 -9.64
CA ALA A 389 16.08 -4.94 -9.29
C ALA A 389 16.36 -6.34 -8.70
N ASN A 390 15.35 -7.10 -8.27
CA ASN A 390 15.50 -8.48 -7.80
C ASN A 390 15.21 -9.54 -8.89
N ASP A 391 15.03 -9.10 -10.15
CA ASP A 391 14.59 -9.89 -11.30
C ASP A 391 13.22 -10.56 -11.09
N TYR A 392 12.27 -9.82 -10.50
CA TYR A 392 10.87 -10.22 -10.29
C TYR A 392 10.69 -11.48 -9.40
N ASP A 393 11.71 -11.83 -8.61
CA ASP A 393 11.67 -12.89 -7.59
C ASP A 393 11.03 -12.40 -6.29
N ASN A 394 9.72 -12.17 -6.34
CA ASN A 394 8.84 -11.92 -5.20
C ASN A 394 8.29 -13.22 -4.56
N PHE A 395 8.60 -14.40 -5.14
CA PHE A 395 8.29 -15.70 -4.54
C PHE A 395 9.21 -16.02 -3.35
N SER A 396 10.52 -15.78 -3.50
CA SER A 396 11.53 -16.05 -2.48
C SER A 396 12.13 -14.78 -1.83
N LYS A 397 12.22 -13.65 -2.56
CA LYS A 397 12.83 -12.40 -2.05
C LYS A 397 11.80 -11.28 -1.89
N ARG A 398 11.22 -11.17 -0.69
CA ARG A 398 10.35 -10.05 -0.29
C ARG A 398 11.08 -8.70 -0.46
N ALA A 399 10.67 -7.90 -1.44
CA ALA A 399 11.36 -6.65 -1.78
C ALA A 399 11.18 -5.56 -0.70
N TYR A 400 12.25 -4.82 -0.38
CA TYR A 400 12.20 -3.73 0.61
C TYR A 400 13.20 -2.62 0.29
N VAL A 401 12.79 -1.36 0.50
CA VAL A 401 13.66 -0.19 0.30
C VAL A 401 14.69 -0.08 1.44
N PRO A 402 16.01 -0.10 1.15
CA PRO A 402 17.06 0.07 2.17
C PRO A 402 17.02 1.45 2.84
N LYS A 403 17.46 1.53 4.11
CA LYS A 403 17.47 2.79 4.91
C LYS A 403 18.14 3.96 4.18
N THR A 404 19.20 3.71 3.42
CA THR A 404 19.90 4.71 2.60
C THR A 404 19.01 5.28 1.51
N LYS A 405 18.38 4.44 0.66
CA LYS A 405 17.40 4.88 -0.34
C LYS A 405 16.24 5.65 0.31
N LYS A 406 15.77 5.21 1.49
CA LYS A 406 14.71 5.94 2.22
C LYS A 406 15.10 7.38 2.58
N LEU A 407 16.31 7.58 3.11
CA LEU A 407 16.81 8.92 3.45
C LEU A 407 17.07 9.76 2.20
N MET A 408 17.61 9.18 1.13
CA MET A 408 17.84 9.88 -0.15
C MET A 408 16.54 10.28 -0.86
N ALA A 409 15.40 9.64 -0.55
CA ALA A 409 14.10 10.06 -1.06
C ALA A 409 13.57 11.36 -0.42
N LEU A 410 13.97 11.68 0.82
CA LEU A 410 13.38 12.80 1.58
C LEU A 410 13.66 14.19 0.99
N PRO A 411 14.87 14.51 0.46
CA PRO A 411 15.10 15.77 -0.25
C PRO A 411 14.27 15.89 -1.54
N LYS A 412 14.10 14.79 -2.29
CA LYS A 412 13.26 14.77 -3.50
C LYS A 412 11.78 14.97 -3.15
N ALA A 413 11.30 14.35 -2.07
CA ALA A 413 9.96 14.57 -1.52
C ALA A 413 9.76 16.02 -1.07
N TYR A 414 10.77 16.62 -0.41
CA TYR A 414 10.71 18.01 0.03
C TYR A 414 10.62 18.98 -1.16
N LEU A 415 11.52 18.84 -2.14
CA LEU A 415 11.50 19.67 -3.36
C LEU A 415 10.18 19.54 -4.14
N ARG A 416 9.57 18.36 -4.20
CA ARG A 416 8.22 18.20 -4.78
C ARG A 416 7.13 18.81 -3.92
N SER A 417 7.24 18.78 -2.59
CA SER A 417 6.28 19.42 -1.69
C SER A 417 6.30 20.95 -1.74
N LEU A 418 7.41 21.57 -2.18
CA LEU A 418 7.51 23.01 -2.43
C LEU A 418 6.85 23.45 -3.75
N MET A 419 6.39 22.52 -4.59
CA MET A 419 5.62 22.89 -5.77
C MET A 419 4.27 23.48 -5.35
N PRO A 420 3.86 24.64 -5.92
CA PRO A 420 2.55 25.21 -5.67
C PRO A 420 1.44 24.36 -6.31
N PRO A 421 0.18 24.51 -5.87
CA PRO A 421 -0.99 24.00 -6.56
C PRO A 421 -1.00 24.32 -8.05
N SER A 422 -1.47 23.39 -8.87
CA SER A 422 -1.36 23.44 -10.35
C SER A 422 -2.09 24.64 -11.00
N SER A 423 -2.97 25.29 -10.27
CA SER A 423 -3.64 26.54 -10.67
C SER A 423 -2.75 27.79 -10.62
N LEU A 424 -1.66 27.80 -9.86
CA LEU A 424 -0.76 28.96 -9.78
C LEU A 424 0.14 29.07 -11.02
N THR A 425 0.65 27.97 -11.57
CA THR A 425 1.46 27.97 -12.80
C THR A 425 0.69 28.48 -14.03
N GLN A 426 -0.58 28.08 -14.20
CA GLN A 426 -1.42 28.65 -15.26
C GLN A 426 -1.67 30.16 -15.08
N SER A 427 -1.74 30.65 -13.84
CA SER A 427 -1.90 32.09 -13.59
C SER A 427 -0.66 32.91 -13.96
N GLN A 428 0.54 32.35 -13.74
CA GLN A 428 1.80 32.99 -14.13
C GLN A 428 2.02 32.99 -15.64
N GLN A 429 1.60 31.94 -16.36
CA GLN A 429 1.67 31.94 -17.84
C GLN A 429 0.83 33.08 -18.45
N ARG A 430 -0.37 33.36 -17.91
CA ARG A 430 -1.23 34.45 -18.41
C ARG A 430 -0.66 35.86 -18.17
N HIS A 431 0.35 36.03 -17.33
CA HIS A 431 0.99 37.35 -17.11
C HIS A 431 2.10 37.66 -18.12
N TYR A 432 2.53 36.68 -18.92
CA TYR A 432 3.47 36.89 -20.03
C TYR A 432 2.82 36.95 -21.42
N SER A 433 1.50 36.71 -21.53
CA SER A 433 0.75 36.75 -22.81
C SER A 433 0.10 38.10 -23.13
N ASN A 434 0.31 39.14 -22.30
CA ASN A 434 -0.27 40.47 -22.49
C ASN A 434 0.78 41.55 -22.86
N LEU A 435 1.92 41.14 -23.44
CA LEU A 435 3.02 42.03 -23.84
C LEU A 435 3.60 41.70 -25.24
N THR A 436 2.78 41.10 -26.11
CA THR A 436 3.05 40.85 -27.54
C THR A 436 1.76 40.98 -28.33
#